data_AF-A0A852GQ53-F1
#
_entry.id   AF-A0A852GQ53-F1
#
_cell.length_a   1.000
_cell.length_b   1.000
_cell.length_c   1.000
_cell.angle_alpha   90.00
_cell.angle_beta   90.00
_cell.angle_gamma   90.00
#
_symmetry.space_group_name_H-M   'P 1'
#
loop_
_entity.id
_entity.type
_entity.pdbx_description
1 polymer ?
#
loop_
_entity_poly.entity_id
_entity_poly.type
_entity_poly.pdbx_seq_one_letter_code
_entity_poly.pdbx_strand_id
1 'polypeptide(L)' 'KAEDRPEAVVVRLYEAHGSTVVAWLQTSLPVKEAMLCDLLERPAARGCLPLEQRGVRLSFTPFHVLSILLVLRQ' A
#
# COMPACT_ATOMS: atom_id res chain seq x y z
N LYS A 1 -0.79 -11.50 4.34
CA LYS A 1 -2.25 -11.69 4.27
C LYS A 1 -2.84 -10.85 5.38
N ALA A 2 -3.90 -10.09 5.13
CA ALA A 2 -4.58 -9.31 6.17
C ALA A 2 -5.31 -10.26 7.14
N GLU A 3 -5.40 -9.87 8.41
CA GLU A 3 -5.97 -10.72 9.46
C GLU A 3 -7.49 -10.81 9.33
N ASP A 4 -8.16 -9.66 9.20
CA ASP A 4 -9.62 -9.55 9.18
C ASP A 4 -10.23 -9.52 7.77
N ARG A 5 -9.39 -9.59 6.72
CA ARG A 5 -9.81 -9.47 5.31
C ARG A 5 -9.16 -10.56 4.46
N PRO A 6 -9.80 -11.73 4.33
CA PRO A 6 -9.23 -12.90 3.65
C PRO A 6 -8.77 -12.63 2.21
N GLU A 7 -9.45 -11.71 1.53
CA GLU A 7 -9.21 -11.27 0.16
C GLU A 7 -8.12 -10.18 0.04
N ALA A 8 -7.45 -9.83 1.14
CA ALA A 8 -6.49 -8.73 1.15
C ALA A 8 -5.10 -9.13 1.66
N VAL A 9 -4.12 -8.35 1.23
CA VAL A 9 -2.72 -8.45 1.67
C VAL A 9 -2.29 -7.07 2.17
N VAL A 10 -1.77 -7.02 3.39
CA VAL A 10 -1.09 -5.82 3.90
C VAL A 10 0.36 -5.82 3.43
N VAL A 11 0.78 -4.69 2.87
CA VAL A 11 2.16 -4.38 2.49
C VAL A 11 2.62 -3.20 3.34
N ARG A 12 3.70 -3.37 4.09
CA ARG A 12 4.32 -2.31 4.89
C ARG A 12 5.72 -2.04 4.39
N LEU A 13 5.97 -0.79 4.03
CA LEU A 13 7.22 -0.31 3.47
C LEU A 13 7.70 0.86 4.33
N TYR A 14 9.01 1.06 4.39
CA TYR A 14 9.59 2.21 5.07
C TYR A 14 10.71 2.82 4.23
N GLU A 15 10.87 4.13 4.37
CA GLU A 15 11.99 4.87 3.83
C GLU A 15 13.17 4.78 4.83
N ALA A 16 14.34 4.37 4.36
CA ALA A 16 15.47 4.00 5.21
C ALA A 16 16.65 5.00 5.18
N HIS A 17 16.65 5.95 4.26
CA HIS A 17 17.77 6.84 3.95
C HIS A 17 17.52 8.29 4.37
N GLY A 18 16.40 8.59 5.03
CA GLY A 18 16.08 9.92 5.53
C GLY A 18 15.77 10.93 4.41
N SER A 19 15.26 10.47 3.27
CA SER A 19 15.00 11.30 2.08
C SER A 19 13.53 11.28 1.66
N THR A 20 13.08 12.32 0.95
CA THR A 20 11.76 12.33 0.29
C THR A 20 11.88 11.67 -1.08
N VAL A 21 11.10 10.62 -1.33
CA VAL A 21 11.19 9.84 -2.57
C VAL A 21 9.82 9.39 -3.07
N VAL A 22 9.71 9.24 -4.39
CA VAL A 22 8.58 8.60 -5.05
C VAL A 22 9.02 7.21 -5.53
N ALA A 23 8.23 6.19 -5.20
CA ALA A 23 8.48 4.82 -5.61
C ALA A 23 7.23 4.21 -6.26
N TRP A 24 7.42 3.08 -6.95
CA TRP A 24 6.35 2.30 -7.57
C TRP A 24 6.27 0.94 -6.91
N LEU A 25 5.12 0.59 -6.35
CA LEU A 25 4.83 -0.76 -5.90
C LEU A 25 4.26 -1.57 -7.06
N GLN A 26 5.04 -2.56 -7.48
CA GLN A 26 4.70 -3.52 -8.53
C GLN A 26 4.52 -4.90 -7.91
N THR A 27 3.51 -5.64 -8.38
CA THR A 27 3.22 -6.99 -7.91
C THR A 27 2.57 -7.80 -9.03
N SER A 28 2.82 -9.11 -9.05
CA SER A 28 2.13 -10.07 -9.92
C SER A 28 0.79 -10.51 -9.34
N LEU A 29 0.47 -10.12 -8.10
CA LEU A 29 -0.83 -10.41 -7.49
C LEU A 29 -1.95 -9.68 -8.26
N PRO A 30 -3.12 -10.31 -8.45
CA PRO A 30 -4.22 -9.72 -9.21
C PRO A 30 -4.93 -8.66 -8.36
N VAL A 31 -4.35 -7.46 -8.22
CA VAL A 31 -4.92 -6.41 -7.36
C VAL A 31 -6.17 -5.80 -7.99
N LYS A 32 -7.23 -5.71 -7.20
CA LYS A 32 -8.48 -5.00 -7.52
C LYS A 32 -8.41 -3.55 -7.04
N GLU A 33 -8.00 -3.34 -5.80
CA GLU A 33 -7.99 -2.03 -5.14
C GLU A 33 -6.77 -1.91 -4.21
N ALA A 34 -6.24 -0.70 -4.05
CA ALA A 34 -5.17 -0.39 -3.12
C ALA A 34 -5.59 0.78 -2.23
N MET A 35 -5.38 0.64 -0.92
CA MET A 35 -5.75 1.68 0.05
C MET A 35 -4.72 1.78 1.17
N LEU A 36 -4.42 3.00 1.62
CA LEU A 36 -3.66 3.22 2.83
C LEU A 36 -4.40 2.66 4.04
N CYS A 37 -3.66 2.06 4.96
CA CYS A 37 -4.19 1.59 6.23
C CYS A 37 -3.28 1.99 7.40
N ASP A 38 -3.81 1.92 8.61
CA ASP A 38 -3.04 2.13 9.83
C ASP A 38 -2.32 0.84 10.29
N LEU A 39 -1.70 0.90 11.48
CA LEU A 39 -0.99 -0.25 12.03
C LEU A 39 -1.89 -1.45 12.33
N LEU A 40 -3.19 -1.21 12.53
CA LEU A 40 -4.23 -2.21 12.79
C LEU A 40 -4.97 -2.61 11.51
N GLU A 41 -4.37 -2.36 10.33
CA GLU A 41 -4.91 -2.73 9.02
C GLU A 41 -6.23 -2.03 8.65
N ARG A 42 -6.63 -1.00 9.40
CA ARG A 42 -7.87 -0.27 9.17
C ARG A 42 -7.69 0.72 8.02
N PRO A 43 -8.53 0.71 6.98
CA PRO A 43 -8.40 1.65 5.87
C PRO A 43 -8.52 3.11 6.31
N ALA A 44 -7.67 3.96 5.76
CA ALA A 44 -7.78 5.40 5.94
C ALA A 44 -8.99 5.94 5.14
N ALA A 45 -9.77 6.84 5.75
CA ALA A 45 -11.01 7.38 5.15
C ALA A 45 -10.81 8.08 3.78
N ARG A 46 -9.60 8.56 3.49
CA ARG A 46 -9.20 9.15 2.19
C ARG A 46 -7.94 8.48 1.62
N GLY A 47 -7.81 7.18 1.84
CA GLY A 47 -6.59 6.42 1.57
C GLY A 47 -6.52 5.69 0.23
N CYS A 48 -7.53 5.75 -0.65
CA CYS A 48 -7.50 5.02 -1.91
C CYS A 48 -6.35 5.49 -2.80
N LEU A 49 -5.52 4.55 -3.24
CA LEU A 49 -4.40 4.80 -4.11
C LEU A 49 -4.78 4.39 -5.54
N PRO A 50 -4.58 5.27 -6.54
CA PRO A 50 -4.81 4.92 -7.93
C PRO A 50 -3.97 3.71 -8.35
N LEU A 51 -4.62 2.75 -9.03
CA LEU A 51 -3.94 1.67 -9.71
C LEU A 51 -3.65 2.11 -11.14
N GLU A 52 -2.37 2.39 -11.42
CA GLU A 52 -1.91 2.77 -12.76
C GLU A 52 -1.28 1.57 -13.48
N GLN A 53 -1.02 1.71 -14.78
CA GLN A 53 -0.39 0.64 -15.58
C GLN A 53 0.94 0.16 -15.01
N ARG A 54 1.74 1.07 -14.42
CA ARG A 54 3.03 0.75 -13.81
C ARG A 54 2.90 0.19 -12.39
N GLY A 55 1.71 0.20 -11.78
CA GLY A 55 1.48 -0.20 -10.40
C GLY A 55 0.95 0.94 -9.53
N VAL A 56 1.20 0.87 -8.23
CA VAL A 56 0.75 1.88 -7.26
C VAL A 56 1.88 2.88 -7.00
N ARG A 57 1.64 4.16 -7.26
CA ARG A 57 2.59 5.23 -6.97
C ARG A 57 2.56 5.58 -5.49
N LEU A 58 3.72 5.54 -4.84
CA LEU A 58 3.91 5.82 -3.42
C LEU A 58 4.83 7.03 -3.22
N SER A 59 4.54 7.85 -2.23
CA SER A 59 5.40 8.97 -1.83
C SER A 59 5.81 8.79 -0.37
N PHE A 60 7.10 8.90 -0.11
CA PHE A 60 7.70 8.80 1.21
C PHE A 60 8.33 10.14 1.59
N THR A 61 8.19 10.51 2.86
CA THR A 61 9.03 11.53 3.52
C THR A 61 10.13 10.81 4.31
N PRO A 62 11.16 11.52 4.82
CA PRO A 62 12.23 10.91 5.60
C PRO A 62 11.69 9.99 6.71
N PHE A 63 12.18 8.75 6.74
CA PHE A 63 11.80 7.72 7.74
C PHE A 63 10.30 7.39 7.82
N HIS A 64 9.54 7.70 6.77
CA HIS A 64 8.12 7.42 6.71
C HIS A 64 7.85 5.91 6.60
N VAL A 65 7.00 5.39 7.49
CA VAL A 65 6.42 4.05 7.39
C VAL A 65 5.03 4.16 6.77
N LEU A 66 4.79 3.43 5.68
CA LEU A 66 3.55 3.44 4.94
C LEU A 66 2.98 2.02 4.89
N SER A 67 1.69 1.89 5.21
CA SER A 67 0.97 0.61 5.13
C SER A 67 -0.13 0.69 4.08
N ILE A 68 -0.22 -0.35 3.27
CA ILE A 68 -1.18 -0.45 2.18
C ILE A 68 -1.92 -1.77 2.32
N LEU A 69 -3.24 -1.73 2.25
CA LEU A 69 -4.07 -2.88 2.05
C LEU A 69 -4.32 -3.04 0.53
N LEU A 70 -3.88 -4.18 -0.02
CA LEU A 70 -4.15 -4.58 -1.39
C LEU A 70 -5.28 -5.59 -1.39
N VAL A 71 -6.43 -5.22 -1.95
CA VAL A 71 -7.57 -6.12 -2.15
C VAL A 71 -7.36 -6.86 -3.46
N LEU A 72 -7.40 -8.19 -3.43
CA LEU A 72 -7.19 -9.05 -4.60
C LEU A 72 -8.50 -9.31 -5.35
N ARG A 73 -8.39 -9.56 -6.66
CA ARG A 73 -9.46 -10.14 -7.47
C ARG A 73 -9.54 -11.63 -7.11
N GLN A 74 -10.76 -12.10 -6.85
CA GLN A 74 -11.06 -13.52 -6.67
C GLN A 74 -10.96 -14.26 -8.00
#